data_AF-A0A9C7ES66-F1
#
_entry.id   AF-A0A9C7ES66-F1
#
_cell.length_a   1.000
_cell.length_b   1.000
_cell.length_c   1.000
_cell.angle_alpha   90.00
_cell.angle_beta   90.00
_cell.angle_gamma   90.00
#
_symmetry.space_group_name_H-M   'P 1'
#
loop_
_entity.id
_entity.type
_entity.pdbx_description
1 polymer ?
#
loop_
_entity_poly.entity_id
_entity_poly.type
_entity_poly.pdbx_seq_one_letter_code
_entity_poly.pdbx_strand_id
1 'polypeptide(L)'
;MKDLDSRNYDIRDIEIDPRFKIAYKEMLLTLGVWFLFMVVSLVVAYTLGKGPVDQYTYVLGMPAWWFGAVVVSAIFAVIVIYISQFVFTDVELTDEPTQTLTTRNRNN
;
A
#
# COMPACT_ATOMS: atom_id res chain seq x y z
N MET A 1 -12.24 -22.38 -32.81
CA MET A 1 -11.15 -21.55 -32.26
C MET A 1 -11.83 -20.30 -31.70
N LYS A 2 -11.61 -19.92 -30.44
CA LYS A 2 -12.13 -18.65 -29.91
C LYS A 2 -11.42 -17.51 -30.67
N ASP A 3 -12.19 -16.55 -31.18
CA ASP A 3 -11.63 -15.35 -31.82
C ASP A 3 -11.14 -14.39 -30.73
N LEU A 4 -9.83 -14.45 -30.45
CA LEU A 4 -9.19 -13.69 -29.39
C LEU A 4 -9.02 -12.20 -29.73
N ASP A 5 -9.16 -11.83 -31.01
CA ASP A 5 -8.97 -10.45 -31.50
C ASP A 5 -10.28 -9.66 -31.54
N SER A 6 -11.41 -10.32 -31.24
CA SER A 6 -12.72 -9.69 -31.19
C SER A 6 -12.82 -8.74 -30.00
N ARG A 7 -12.95 -7.44 -30.27
CA ARG A 7 -13.14 -6.40 -29.23
C ARG A 7 -14.58 -6.26 -28.74
N ASN A 8 -15.46 -7.17 -29.15
CA ASN A 8 -16.88 -7.15 -28.85
C ASN A 8 -17.19 -8.00 -27.61
N TYR A 9 -16.53 -7.66 -26.50
CA TYR A 9 -16.72 -8.35 -25.21
C TYR A 9 -17.98 -7.85 -24.51
N ASP A 10 -18.83 -8.75 -24.02
CA ASP A 10 -19.87 -8.39 -23.06
C ASP A 10 -19.24 -8.36 -21.66
N ILE A 11 -19.34 -7.20 -20.99
CA ILE A 11 -18.74 -6.98 -19.66
C ILE A 11 -19.32 -7.98 -18.63
N ARG A 12 -20.54 -8.47 -18.87
CA ARG A 12 -21.22 -9.43 -17.99
C ARG A 12 -20.65 -10.86 -18.07
N ASP A 13 -19.95 -11.19 -19.15
CA ASP A 13 -19.36 -12.51 -19.39
C ASP A 13 -17.92 -12.61 -18.88
N ILE A 14 -17.39 -11.56 -18.25
CA ILE A 14 -16.03 -11.54 -17.70
C ILE A 14 -16.00 -12.33 -16.39
N GLU A 15 -15.28 -13.45 -16.39
CA GLU A 15 -15.00 -14.23 -15.19
C GLU A 15 -14.05 -13.44 -14.26
N ILE A 16 -14.46 -13.25 -13.00
CA ILE A 16 -13.64 -12.53 -12.01
C ILE A 16 -12.62 -13.48 -11.41
N ASP A 17 -11.35 -13.28 -11.77
CA ASP A 17 -10.23 -14.01 -11.19
C ASP A 17 -10.17 -13.81 -9.65
N PRO A 18 -10.11 -14.89 -8.84
CA PRO A 18 -9.92 -14.83 -7.40
C PRO A 18 -8.75 -13.95 -6.94
N ARG A 19 -7.70 -13.80 -7.76
CA ARG A 19 -6.53 -12.94 -7.51
C ARG A 19 -6.93 -11.49 -7.29
N PHE A 20 -7.96 -10.99 -7.97
CA PHE A 20 -8.47 -9.62 -7.76
C PHE A 20 -9.04 -9.40 -6.35
N LYS A 21 -9.60 -10.45 -5.71
CA LYS A 21 -10.09 -10.34 -4.33
C LYS A 21 -8.95 -10.20 -3.33
N ILE A 22 -7.80 -10.79 -3.61
CA ILE A 22 -6.58 -10.65 -2.80
C ILE A 22 -6.02 -9.24 -2.98
N ALA A 23 -5.81 -8.82 -4.24
CA ALA A 23 -5.31 -7.49 -4.58
C ALA A 23 -6.18 -6.37 -4.00
N TYR A 24 -7.51 -6.54 -3.99
CA TYR A 24 -8.42 -5.56 -3.38
C TYR A 24 -8.17 -5.37 -1.87
N LYS A 25 -7.89 -6.46 -1.14
CA LYS A 25 -7.58 -6.39 0.30
C LYS A 25 -6.24 -5.72 0.55
N GLU A 26 -5.22 -6.03 -0.26
CA GLU A 26 -3.89 -5.42 -0.18
C GLU A 26 -3.94 -3.91 -0.54
N MET A 27 -4.76 -3.53 -1.51
CA MET A 27 -5.06 -2.14 -1.85
C MET A 27 -5.68 -1.40 -0.66
N LEU A 28 -6.66 -1.99 0.03
CA LEU A 28 -7.26 -1.36 1.21
C LEU A 28 -6.24 -1.19 2.35
N LEU A 29 -5.37 -2.18 2.56
CA LEU A 29 -4.31 -2.11 3.56
C LEU A 29 -3.33 -0.97 3.27
N THR A 30 -2.83 -0.90 2.03
CA THR A 30 -1.92 0.17 1.59
C THR A 30 -2.55 1.54 1.67
N LEU A 31 -3.83 1.66 1.27
CA LEU A 31 -4.58 2.91 1.40
C LEU A 31 -4.68 3.36 2.87
N GLY A 32 -4.94 2.42 3.79
CA GLY A 32 -4.98 2.71 5.23
C GLY A 32 -3.64 3.21 5.77
N VAL A 33 -2.53 2.55 5.42
CA VAL A 33 -1.18 2.97 5.83
C VAL A 33 -0.82 4.35 5.26
N TRP A 34 -1.16 4.60 4.00
CA TRP A 34 -0.95 5.90 3.37
C TRP A 34 -1.74 7.01 4.07
N PHE A 35 -3.00 6.75 4.43
CA PHE A 35 -3.81 7.72 5.14
C PHE A 35 -3.24 8.04 6.54
N LEU A 36 -2.76 7.01 7.24
CA LEU A 36 -2.10 7.19 8.53
C LEU A 36 -0.79 7.99 8.39
N PHE A 37 0.02 7.69 7.38
CA PHE A 37 1.23 8.46 7.07
C PHE A 37 0.91 9.93 6.83
N MET A 38 -0.12 10.20 6.02
CA MET A 38 -0.57 11.56 5.71
C MET A 38 -1.01 12.31 6.98
N VAL A 39 -1.86 11.70 7.81
CA VAL A 39 -2.34 12.32 9.06
C VAL A 39 -1.18 12.60 10.01
N VAL A 40 -0.30 11.62 10.26
CA VAL A 40 0.86 11.80 11.16
C VAL A 40 1.80 12.87 10.63
N SER A 41 2.06 12.91 9.33
CA SER A 41 2.92 13.93 8.70
C SER A 41 2.34 15.33 8.84
N LEU A 42 1.02 15.48 8.64
CA LEU A 42 0.33 16.74 8.88
C LEU A 42 0.42 17.14 10.35
N VAL A 43 0.17 16.23 11.28
CA VAL A 43 0.28 16.52 12.72
C VAL A 43 1.68 17.00 13.07
N VAL A 44 2.74 16.35 12.59
CA VAL A 44 4.12 16.80 12.82
C VAL A 44 4.39 18.17 12.21
N ALA A 45 3.93 18.41 10.98
CA ALA A 45 4.10 19.70 10.32
C ALA A 45 3.38 20.84 11.06
N TYR A 46 2.13 20.62 11.50
CA TYR A 46 1.35 21.64 12.20
C TYR A 46 1.72 21.81 13.68
N THR A 47 2.31 20.80 14.32
CA THR A 47 2.78 20.92 15.71
C THR A 47 4.12 21.63 15.80
N LEU A 48 5.06 21.31 14.90
CA LEU A 48 6.41 21.89 14.90
C LEU A 48 6.58 23.10 13.96
N GLY A 49 5.70 23.25 12.98
CA GLY A 49 5.78 24.29 11.94
C GLY A 49 4.61 25.26 11.98
N LYS A 50 4.04 25.54 13.16
CA LYS A 50 3.00 26.55 13.33
C LYS A 50 3.59 27.85 13.87
N GLY A 51 3.27 28.95 13.20
CA GLY A 51 3.66 30.30 13.61
C GLY A 51 4.40 31.05 12.49
N PRO A 52 4.82 32.28 12.76
CA PRO A 52 5.66 33.03 11.83
C PRO A 52 7.06 32.39 11.75
N VAL A 53 7.65 32.44 10.55
CA VAL A 53 8.90 31.71 10.22
C VAL A 53 10.12 32.14 11.05
N ASP A 54 10.09 33.35 11.61
CA ASP A 54 11.11 33.89 12.50
C ASP A 54 11.17 33.19 13.86
N GLN A 55 10.07 32.55 14.28
CA GLN A 55 9.97 31.83 15.56
C GLN A 55 10.16 30.32 15.40
N TYR A 56 10.53 29.83 14.21
CA TYR A 56 10.74 28.41 14.00
C TYR A 56 12.00 27.93 14.71
N THR A 57 11.90 26.73 15.29
CA THR A 57 13.10 26.03 15.75
C THR A 57 13.84 25.52 14.53
N TYR A 58 15.08 25.98 14.35
CA TYR A 58 15.96 25.50 13.29
C TYR A 58 16.98 24.51 13.86
N VAL A 59 17.10 23.37 13.20
CA VAL A 59 18.12 22.36 13.46
C VAL A 59 19.03 22.36 12.24
N LEU A 60 20.33 22.62 12.42
CA LEU A 60 21.31 22.66 11.32
C LEU A 60 20.89 23.59 10.15
N GLY A 61 20.18 24.68 10.42
CA GLY A 61 19.73 25.64 9.40
C GLY A 61 18.45 25.25 8.67
N MET A 62 17.82 24.11 8.99
CA MET A 62 16.50 23.72 8.47
C MET A 62 15.43 23.71 9.57
N PRO A 63 14.15 23.97 9.26
CA PRO A 63 13.09 23.91 10.26
C PRO A 63 12.98 22.52 10.91
N ALA A 64 12.74 22.47 12.22
CA ALA A 64 12.64 21.22 12.99
C ALA A 64 11.53 20.29 12.48
N TRP A 65 10.42 20.84 11.96
CA TRP A 65 9.35 20.05 11.36
C TRP A 65 9.81 19.23 10.15
N TRP A 66 10.83 19.71 9.41
CA TRP A 66 11.40 19.00 8.27
C TRP A 66 12.08 17.70 8.74
N PHE A 67 12.90 17.78 9.80
CA PHE A 67 13.51 16.59 10.39
C PHE A 67 12.47 15.63 10.95
N GLY A 68 11.43 16.16 11.61
CA GLY A 68 10.29 15.37 12.05
C GLY A 68 9.65 14.61 10.88
N ALA A 69 9.43 15.26 9.74
CA ALA A 69 8.89 14.64 8.54
C ALA A 69 9.82 13.55 7.96
N VAL A 70 11.15 13.75 7.98
CA VAL A 70 12.11 12.71 7.57
C VAL A 70 12.03 11.47 8.46
N VAL A 71 11.98 11.66 9.78
CA VAL A 71 11.89 10.54 10.74
C VAL A 71 10.57 9.77 10.56
N VAL A 72 9.45 10.48 10.45
CA VAL A 72 8.14 9.86 10.17
C VAL A 72 8.20 9.08 8.86
N SER A 73 8.74 9.67 7.79
CA SER A 73 8.86 9.01 6.49
C SER A 73 9.71 7.74 6.57
N ALA A 74 10.82 7.77 7.31
CA ALA A 74 11.68 6.60 7.50
C ALA A 74 10.95 5.46 8.24
N ILE A 75 10.19 5.79 9.29
CA ILE A 75 9.38 4.81 10.03
C ILE A 75 8.34 4.17 9.10
N PHE A 76 7.59 4.98 8.34
CA PHE A 76 6.58 4.46 7.42
C PHE A 76 7.19 3.67 6.26
N ALA A 77 8.38 4.04 5.77
CA ALA A 77 9.10 3.26 4.77
C ALA A 77 9.40 1.84 5.29
N VAL A 78 9.90 1.71 6.52
CA VAL A 78 10.14 0.39 7.15
C VAL A 78 8.85 -0.41 7.28
N ILE A 79 7.74 0.24 7.69
CA ILE A 79 6.42 -0.41 7.78
C ILE A 79 5.96 -0.91 6.40
N VAL A 80 6.09 -0.10 5.36
CA VAL A 80 5.70 -0.49 4.00
C VAL A 80 6.56 -1.64 3.48
N ILE A 81 7.89 -1.59 3.70
CA ILE A 81 8.79 -2.70 3.35
C ILE A 81 8.33 -3.97 4.08
N TYR A 82 8.09 -3.91 5.38
CA TYR A 82 7.62 -5.05 6.17
C TYR A 82 6.30 -5.62 5.62
N ILE A 83 5.31 -4.77 5.36
CA ILE A 83 4.02 -5.20 4.80
C ILE A 83 4.22 -5.88 3.43
N SER A 84 5.03 -5.28 2.55
CA SER A 84 5.27 -5.82 1.21
C SER A 84 5.96 -7.18 1.23
N GLN A 85 6.83 -7.44 2.21
CA GLN A 85 7.62 -8.67 2.28
C GLN A 85 6.89 -9.80 3.03
N PHE A 86 6.05 -9.47 4.01
CA PHE A 86 5.50 -10.47 4.94
C PHE A 86 3.98 -10.58 4.92
N VAL A 87 3.27 -9.57 4.44
CA VAL A 87 1.79 -9.54 4.45
C VAL A 87 1.21 -9.78 3.07
N PHE A 88 1.89 -9.31 2.02
CA PHE A 88 1.42 -9.53 0.66
C PHE A 88 1.59 -10.99 0.25
N THR A 89 0.61 -11.47 -0.51
CA THR A 89 0.60 -12.84 -1.00
C THR A 89 1.13 -12.87 -2.42
N ASP A 90 2.20 -13.64 -2.64
CA ASP A 90 2.68 -13.91 -4.00
C ASP A 90 1.65 -14.74 -4.76
N VAL A 91 1.29 -14.25 -5.94
CA VAL A 91 0.28 -14.87 -6.80
C VAL A 91 0.92 -15.27 -8.11
N GLU A 92 0.88 -16.56 -8.43
CA GLU A 92 1.34 -17.07 -9.73
C GLU A 92 0.44 -16.53 -10.86
N LEU A 93 1.05 -16.09 -11.96
CA LEU A 93 0.35 -15.52 -13.12
C LEU A 93 0.06 -16.55 -14.22
N THR A 94 0.32 -17.84 -13.97
CA THR A 94 0.09 -18.90 -14.93
C THR A 94 -1.41 -19.04 -15.25
N ASP A 95 -1.73 -19.37 -16.51
CA ASP A 95 -3.11 -19.58 -17.00
C ASP A 95 -3.76 -20.88 -16.49
N GLU A 96 -3.03 -21.67 -15.69
CA GLU A 96 -3.55 -22.85 -15.02
C GLU A 96 -4.64 -22.43 -14.00
N PRO A 97 -5.84 -23.04 -14.04
CA PRO A 97 -6.89 -22.73 -13.08
C PRO A 97 -6.36 -22.99 -11.67
N THR A 98 -6.33 -21.93 -10.86
CA THR A 98 -5.78 -21.94 -9.49
C THR A 98 -6.57 -22.90 -8.60
N GLN A 99 -6.17 -24.18 -8.58
CA GLN A 99 -6.73 -25.21 -7.67
C GLN A 99 -5.98 -25.28 -6.33
N THR A 100 -5.00 -24.42 -6.08
CA THR A 100 -4.01 -24.61 -4.99
C THR A 100 -4.27 -23.87 -3.68
N LEU A 101 -5.32 -23.06 -3.54
CA LEU A 101 -5.53 -22.27 -2.30
C LEU A 101 -6.49 -22.88 -1.26
N THR A 102 -7.04 -24.09 -1.49
CA THR A 102 -7.91 -24.77 -0.50
C THR A 102 -7.25 -25.90 0.28
N THR A 103 -6.01 -26.28 -0.03
CA THR A 103 -5.25 -27.31 0.72
C THR A 103 -4.21 -26.68 1.65
N ARG A 104 -4.65 -25.82 2.57
CA ARG A 104 -3.93 -25.67 3.84
C ARG A 104 -4.16 -26.97 4.63
N ASN A 105 -3.28 -27.94 4.43
CA ASN A 105 -3.19 -29.16 5.20
C ASN A 105 -3.10 -28.81 6.69
N ARG A 106 -4.24 -28.90 7.39
CA ARG A 106 -4.34 -28.81 8.84
C ARG A 106 -4.17 -30.22 9.40
N ASN A 107 -3.03 -30.88 9.15
CA ASN A 107 -2.60 -32.15 9.76
C ASN A 107 -1.07 -32.31 9.58
N ASN A 108 -0.29 -31.74 10.49
CA ASN A 108 0.84 -32.38 11.20
C ASN A 108 1.25 -31.47 12.35
#